data_AF-A0A8T4KB14-F1
#
_entry.id   AF-A0A8T4KB14-F1
#
_cell.length_a   1.000
_cell.length_b   1.000
_cell.length_c   1.000
_cell.angle_alpha   90.00
_cell.angle_beta   90.00
_cell.angle_gamma   90.00
#
_symmetry.space_group_name_H-M   'P 1'
#
loop_
_entity.id
_entity.type
_entity.pdbx_description
1 polymer ?
#
loop_
_entity_poly.entity_id
_entity_poly.type
_entity_poly.pdbx_seq_one_letter_code
_entity_poly.pdbx_strand_id
1 'polypeptide(L)' 'MEDSEPETIILKNWPEKFSDILNEIGVSATPNEIGEGEVEKGDYYSRFFSQTTRMVTNKGSLKISDSNIDAVQIIQKG' A
#
# COMPACT_ATOMS: atom_id res chain seq x y z
N MET A 1 39.92 -6.97 -4.82
CA MET A 1 39.26 -6.48 -3.59
C MET A 1 37.93 -5.92 -4.08
N GLU A 2 36.90 -6.76 -4.14
CA GLU A 2 35.53 -6.30 -4.44
C GLU A 2 34.99 -5.71 -3.14
N ASP A 3 35.11 -4.39 -2.99
CA ASP A 3 34.29 -3.64 -2.03
C ASP A 3 32.87 -3.59 -2.60
N SER A 4 32.08 -4.64 -2.35
CA SER A 4 30.63 -4.50 -2.41
C SER A 4 30.21 -3.72 -1.17
N GLU A 5 30.03 -2.41 -1.33
CA GLU A 5 29.36 -1.58 -0.34
C GLU A 5 28.04 -2.26 0.07
N PRO A 6 27.67 -2.27 1.37
CA PRO A 6 26.39 -2.84 1.77
C PRO A 6 25.27 -2.07 1.06
N GLU A 7 24.41 -2.80 0.34
CA GLU A 7 23.22 -2.24 -0.28
C GLU A 7 22.52 -1.33 0.73
N THR A 8 22.37 -0.04 0.39
CA THR A 8 21.64 0.89 1.24
C THR A 8 20.20 0.39 1.32
N ILE A 9 19.80 -0.14 2.48
CA ILE A 9 18.43 -0.58 2.70
C ILE A 9 17.57 0.68 2.78
N ILE A 10 16.95 1.05 1.66
CA ILE A 10 15.96 2.12 1.63
C ILE A 10 14.75 1.62 2.41
N LEU A 11 14.49 2.24 3.56
CA LEU A 11 13.30 1.96 4.37
C LEU A 11 12.07 2.47 3.64
N LYS A 12 11.45 1.59 2.85
CA LYS A 12 10.22 1.89 2.13
C LYS A 12 8.98 1.55 2.95
N ASN A 13 8.02 2.45 2.94
CA ASN A 13 6.68 2.20 3.47
C ASN A 13 5.90 1.22 2.57
N TRP A 14 4.82 0.64 3.08
CA TRP A 14 4.00 -0.30 2.30
C TRP A 14 3.48 0.29 0.98
N PRO A 15 2.95 1.52 0.95
CA PRO A 15 2.54 2.16 -0.29
C PRO A 15 3.71 2.27 -1.29
N GLU A 16 4.88 2.70 -0.86
CA GLU A 16 6.05 2.82 -1.75
C GLU A 16 6.46 1.47 -2.34
N LYS A 17 6.51 0.42 -1.53
CA LYS A 17 6.83 -0.94 -1.99
C LYS A 17 5.84 -1.44 -3.04
N PHE A 18 4.54 -1.26 -2.79
CA PHE A 18 3.52 -1.68 -3.75
C PHE A 18 3.52 -0.79 -4.99
N SER A 19 3.84 0.49 -4.87
CA SER A 19 4.03 1.39 -6.01
C SER A 19 5.15 0.89 -6.92
N ASP A 20 6.29 0.46 -6.37
CA ASP A 20 7.38 -0.10 -7.16
C ASP A 20 6.94 -1.38 -7.89
N ILE A 21 6.30 -2.31 -7.19
CA ILE A 21 5.80 -3.57 -7.77
C ILE A 21 4.77 -3.30 -8.88
N LEU A 22 3.87 -2.34 -8.67
CA LEU A 22 2.88 -1.94 -9.68
C LEU A 22 3.54 -1.30 -10.90
N ASN A 23 4.55 -0.45 -10.69
CA ASN A 23 5.30 0.16 -11.78
C ASN A 23 6.07 -0.90 -12.59
N GLU A 24 6.60 -1.96 -11.97
CA GLU A 24 7.27 -3.08 -12.67
C GLU A 24 6.34 -3.81 -13.64
N ILE A 25 5.04 -3.91 -13.33
CA ILE A 25 4.03 -4.51 -14.21
C ILE A 25 3.37 -3.50 -15.17
N GLY A 26 3.86 -2.26 -15.20
CA GLY A 26 3.35 -1.19 -16.06
C GLY A 26 2.09 -0.49 -15.56
N VAL A 27 1.76 -0.62 -14.27
CA VAL A 27 0.65 0.10 -13.63
C VAL A 27 1.20 1.32 -12.91
N SER A 28 0.83 2.51 -13.39
CA SER A 28 1.23 3.77 -12.74
C SER A 28 0.50 3.91 -11.41
N ALA A 29 1.24 3.74 -10.31
CA ALA A 29 0.74 3.93 -8.97
C ALA A 29 1.51 5.06 -8.28
N THR A 30 0.80 5.87 -7.50
CA THR A 30 1.38 6.93 -6.68
C THR A 30 1.02 6.65 -5.21
N PRO A 31 2.01 6.50 -4.32
CA PRO A 31 1.75 6.32 -2.91
C PRO A 31 1.22 7.61 -2.28
N ASN A 32 0.17 7.48 -1.47
CA ASN A 32 -0.30 8.58 -0.63
C ASN A 32 0.41 8.51 0.73
N GLU A 33 0.53 9.65 1.41
CA GLU A 33 0.92 9.66 2.81
C GLU A 33 -0.14 8.95 3.66
N ILE A 34 0.33 8.18 4.65
CA ILE A 34 -0.56 7.38 5.51
C ILE A 34 -1.50 8.33 6.26
N GLY A 35 -2.80 8.09 6.14
CA GLY A 35 -3.85 8.89 6.76
C GLY A 35 -4.37 10.05 5.91
N GLU A 36 -3.72 10.38 4.79
CA GLU A 36 -4.19 11.47 3.91
C GLU A 36 -5.15 10.99 2.82
N GLY A 37 -5.08 9.70 2.44
CA GLY A 37 -5.95 9.13 1.42
C GLY A 37 -7.43 9.19 1.81
N GLU A 38 -8.30 9.61 0.88
CA GLU A 38 -9.75 9.59 1.10
C GLU A 38 -10.28 8.18 1.42
N VAL A 39 -9.67 7.15 0.83
CA VAL A 39 -9.94 5.73 1.13
C VAL A 39 -9.39 5.25 2.47
N GLU A 40 -8.78 6.12 3.27
CA GLU A 40 -8.28 5.79 4.62
C GLU A 40 -9.15 6.39 5.72
N LYS A 41 -10.00 7.37 5.38
CA LYS A 41 -10.86 8.10 6.32
C LYS A 41 -12.15 7.35 6.70
N GLY A 42 -12.40 6.19 6.08
CA GLY A 42 -13.55 5.34 6.39
C GLY A 42 -13.27 4.35 7.54
N ASP A 43 -14.32 4.04 8.31
CA ASP A 43 -14.30 2.92 9.26
C ASP A 43 -14.45 1.59 8.49
N TYR A 44 -13.33 0.97 8.12
CA TYR A 44 -13.34 -0.30 7.36
C TYR A 44 -13.53 -1.52 8.27
N TYR A 45 -14.72 -1.63 8.88
CA TYR A 45 -15.16 -2.87 9.52
C TYR A 45 -15.66 -3.86 8.46
N SER A 46 -14.80 -4.78 8.03
CA SER A 46 -15.24 -5.79 7.09
C SER A 46 -16.00 -6.92 7.79
N ARG A 47 -17.32 -7.00 7.55
CA ARG A 47 -18.07 -8.27 7.67
C ARG A 47 -17.89 -9.18 6.45
N PHE A 48 -17.23 -8.69 5.39
CA PHE A 48 -17.08 -9.38 4.11
C PHE A 48 -15.82 -10.27 4.03
N PHE A 49 -14.79 -10.03 4.87
CA PHE A 49 -13.51 -10.77 4.85
C PHE A 49 -13.34 -11.77 6.02
N SER A 50 -14.37 -11.89 6.89
CA SER A 50 -14.34 -12.73 8.09
C SER A 50 -15.75 -12.84 8.71
N GLN A 51 -16.18 -14.04 9.13
CA GLN A 51 -17.43 -14.23 9.88
C GLN A 51 -17.42 -13.55 11.27
N THR A 52 -16.24 -13.18 11.77
CA THR A 52 -16.03 -12.45 13.02
C THR A 52 -15.40 -11.10 12.72
N THR A 53 -15.90 -10.03 13.36
CA THR A 53 -15.26 -8.71 13.32
C THR A 53 -13.82 -8.84 13.82
N ARG A 54 -12.85 -8.47 12.98
CA ARG A 54 -11.43 -8.44 13.35
C ARG A 54 -10.88 -7.05 13.12
N MET A 55 -9.97 -6.65 13.99
CA MET A 55 -9.22 -5.41 13.80
C MET A 55 -8.35 -5.54 12.55
N VAL A 56 -8.36 -4.50 11.74
CA VAL A 56 -7.49 -4.34 10.57
C VAL A 56 -6.61 -3.13 10.81
N THR A 57 -5.33 -3.27 10.52
CA THR A 57 -4.36 -2.18 10.61
C THR A 57 -4.24 -1.54 9.24
N ASN A 58 -4.56 -0.26 9.13
CA ASN A 58 -4.31 0.51 7.91
C ASN A 58 -2.79 0.69 7.70
N LYS A 59 -2.31 0.38 6.50
CA LYS A 59 -0.91 0.51 6.08
C LYS A 59 -0.70 1.58 5.01
N GLY A 60 -1.73 2.37 4.69
CA GLY A 60 -1.70 3.45 3.72
C GLY A 60 -2.50 3.12 2.45
N SER A 61 -2.45 4.03 1.48
CA SER A 61 -3.16 3.91 0.22
C SER A 61 -2.31 4.33 -0.98
N LEU A 62 -2.76 3.91 -2.15
CA LEU A 62 -2.17 4.17 -3.45
C LEU A 62 -3.24 4.76 -4.35
N LYS A 63 -2.89 5.80 -5.09
CA LYS A 63 -3.68 6.23 -6.24
C LYS A 63 -3.19 5.50 -7.48
N ILE A 64 -4.09 4.92 -8.25
CA ILE A 64 -3.75 4.29 -9.53
C ILE A 64 -4.16 5.25 -10.65
N SER A 65 -3.27 5.42 -11.62
CA SER A 65 -3.54 6.17 -12.86
C SER A 65 -3.73 5.19 -14.01
N ASP A 66 -4.43 5.63 -15.07
CA ASP A 66 -4.63 4.87 -16.32
C ASP A 66 -5.35 3.52 -16.15
N SER A 67 -6.21 3.41 -15.13
CA SER A 67 -7.04 2.23 -14.90
C SER A 67 -8.45 2.61 -14.46
N ASN A 68 -9.37 1.64 -14.47
CA ASN A 68 -10.72 1.80 -13.90
C ASN A 68 -10.73 1.75 -12.36
N ILE A 69 -9.57 1.61 -11.73
CA ILE A 69 -9.39 1.61 -10.28
C ILE A 69 -8.83 2.98 -9.90
N ASP A 70 -9.58 3.73 -9.10
CA ASP A 70 -9.15 5.07 -8.67
C ASP A 70 -8.11 5.02 -7.54
N ALA A 71 -8.31 4.10 -6.58
CA ALA A 71 -7.46 3.99 -5.41
C ALA A 71 -7.45 2.57 -4.84
N VAL A 72 -6.34 2.21 -4.21
CA VAL A 72 -6.14 0.94 -3.49
C VAL A 72 -5.72 1.25 -2.06
N GLN A 73 -6.39 0.64 -1.09
CA GLN A 73 -6.00 0.71 0.31
C GLN A 73 -5.28 -0.57 0.72
N ILE A 74 -4.18 -0.43 1.46
CA ILE A 74 -3.39 -1.54 1.97
C ILE A 74 -3.76 -1.74 3.44
N ILE A 75 -4.30 -2.91 3.76
CA ILE A 75 -4.69 -3.28 5.13
C ILE A 75 -4.00 -4.58 5.56
N GLN A 76 -3.61 -4.66 6.83
CA GLN A 76 -3.09 -5.88 7.44
C GLN A 76 -4.12 -6.46 8.40
N LYS A 77 -4.48 -7.73 8.18
CA LYS A 77 -5.35 -8.48 9.09
C LYS A 77 -4.60 -8.86 10.36
N GLY A 78 -5.23 -8.65 11.53
CA GLY A 78 -4.80 -9.15 12.83
C GLY A 78 -5.20 -10.60 13.12
#